data_AF-A0A379DA00-F1
#
_entry.id   AF-A0A379DA00-F1
#
_cell.length_a   1.000
_cell.length_b   1.000
_cell.length_c   1.000
_cell.angle_alpha   90.00
_cell.angle_beta   90.00
_cell.angle_gamma   90.00
#
_symmetry.space_group_name_H-M   'P 1'
#
loop_
_entity.id
_entity.type
_entity.pdbx_description
1 polymer ?
#
loop_
_entity_poly.entity_id
_entity_poly.type
_entity_poly.pdbx_seq_one_letter_code
_entity_poly.pdbx_strand_id
1 'polypeptide(L)' 'MSKNFLLNINTGEIHNLSKQTPQCQINEIKNYELFDTYEECMIEAIFKYEISKPNGCHYCLPALDVE' A
#
# COMPACT_ATOMS: atom_id res chain seq x y z
N MET A 1 12.51 9.17 10.60
CA MET A 1 11.93 8.50 9.42
C MET A 1 10.44 8.34 9.68
N SER A 2 9.60 8.91 8.81
CA SER A 2 8.14 8.81 8.93
C SER A 2 7.68 7.73 7.97
N LYS A 3 7.09 6.67 8.51
CA LYS A 3 6.47 5.62 7.70
C LYS A 3 5.23 6.20 7.05
N ASN A 4 5.28 6.39 5.74
CA ASN A 4 4.25 7.08 4.97
C ASN A 4 3.44 6.14 4.07
N PHE A 5 3.88 4.89 3.93
CA PHE A 5 3.22 3.91 3.10
C PHE A 5 2.77 2.71 3.91
N LEU A 6 1.62 2.17 3.54
CA LEU A 6 1.00 1.00 4.15
C LEU A 6 0.73 -0.02 3.05
N LEU A 7 1.26 -1.23 3.20
CA LEU A 7 0.95 -2.36 2.33
C LEU A 7 -0.15 -3.19 2.99
N ASN A 8 -1.30 -3.34 2.33
CA ASN A 8 -2.31 -4.33 2.72
C ASN A 8 -1.84 -5.71 2.26
N ILE A 9 -1.38 -6.54 3.20
CA ILE A 9 -0.79 -7.85 2.89
C ILE A 9 -1.82 -8.80 2.28
N ASN A 10 -3.10 -8.63 2.59
CA ASN A 10 -4.16 -9.51 2.09
C ASN A 10 -4.48 -9.26 0.61
N THR A 11 -4.32 -8.02 0.12
CA THR A 11 -4.74 -7.63 -1.24
C THR A 11 -3.59 -7.23 -2.14
N GLY A 12 -2.45 -6.81 -1.57
CA GLY A 12 -1.37 -6.17 -2.33
C GLY A 12 -1.58 -4.69 -2.59
N GLU A 13 -2.69 -4.11 -2.13
CA GLU A 13 -2.98 -2.69 -2.29
C GLU A 13 -2.06 -1.85 -1.38
N ILE A 14 -1.39 -0.86 -1.94
CA ILE A 14 -0.48 0.05 -1.26
C ILE A 14 -1.18 1.40 -1.06
N HIS A 15 -1.07 1.95 0.14
CA HIS A 15 -1.66 3.23 0.51
C HIS A 15 -0.60 4.25 0.89
N ASN A 16 -0.88 5.53 0.62
CA ASN A 16 -0.08 6.65 1.11
C ASN A 16 -0.83 7.37 2.25
N LEU A 17 -0.29 7.25 3.46
CA LEU A 17 -0.87 7.81 4.69
C LEU A 17 -0.96 9.34 4.66
N SER A 18 -0.10 10.02 3.90
CA SER A 18 -0.14 11.48 3.73
C SER A 18 -1.21 11.93 2.74
N LYS A 19 -1.77 11.02 1.94
CA LYS A 19 -2.80 11.30 0.93
C LYS A 19 -4.10 10.53 1.18
N GLN A 20 -4.29 10.02 2.40
CA GLN A 20 -5.46 9.23 2.75
C GLN A 20 -6.75 10.04 2.61
N THR A 21 -7.81 9.35 2.19
CA THR A 21 -9.17 9.89 2.12
C THR A 21 -10.12 8.95 2.86
N PRO A 22 -11.30 9.38 3.32
CA PRO A 22 -12.25 8.44 3.94
C PRO A 22 -12.60 7.22 3.07
N GLN A 23 -12.54 7.37 1.74
CA GLN A 23 -12.85 6.34 0.76
C GLN A 23 -11.81 5.20 0.73
N CYS A 24 -10.55 5.45 1.14
CA CYS A 24 -9.52 4.42 1.14
C CYS A 24 -9.67 3.38 2.27
N GLN A 25 -10.57 3.62 3.24
CA GLN A 25 -10.89 2.69 4.33
C GLN A 25 -9.66 2.11 5.06
N ILE A 26 -8.55 2.85 5.14
CA ILE A 26 -7.28 2.39 5.74
C ILE A 26 -7.46 1.82 7.15
N ASN A 27 -8.35 2.42 7.95
CA ASN A 27 -8.63 1.98 9.31
C ASN A 27 -9.27 0.57 9.40
N GLU A 28 -9.80 0.05 8.30
CA GLU A 28 -10.37 -1.29 8.21
C GLU A 28 -9.32 -2.36 7.89
N ILE A 29 -8.12 -1.95 7.45
CA ILE A 29 -7.03 -2.86 7.10
C ILE A 29 -6.40 -3.42 8.39
N LYS A 30 -6.49 -4.74 8.57
CA LYS A 30 -6.01 -5.41 9.79
C LYS A 30 -4.65 -6.07 9.64
N ASN A 31 -4.27 -6.43 8.42
CA ASN A 31 -3.02 -7.13 8.14
C ASN A 31 -2.18 -6.27 7.20
N TYR A 32 -1.27 -5.48 7.77
CA TYR A 32 -0.47 -4.53 7.02
C TYR A 32 0.94 -4.39 7.56
N GLU A 33 1.83 -3.92 6.69
CA GLU A 33 3.15 -3.40 7.08
C GLU A 33 3.31 -1.94 6.66
N LEU A 34 4.18 -1.23 7.38
CA LEU A 34 4.42 0.19 7.18
C LEU A 34 5.86 0.43 6.74
N PHE A 35 6.02 1.29 5.73
CA PHE A 35 7.28 1.59 5.06
C PHE A 35 7.50 3.09 4.88
N ASP A 36 8.76 3.49 4.70
CA ASP A 36 9.12 4.89 4.49
C ASP A 36 8.90 5.29 3.03
N THR A 37 9.14 4.37 2.09
CA THR A 37 9.03 4.60 0.64
C THR A 37 8.06 3.62 -0.04
N TYR A 38 7.60 4.00 -1.24
CA TYR A 38 6.76 3.13 -2.07
C TYR A 38 7.54 1.95 -2.63
N GLU A 39 8.79 2.18 -3.01
CA GLU A 39 9.70 1.17 -3.56
C GLU A 39 9.95 0.03 -2.57
N GLU A 40 10.14 0.34 -1.28
CA GLU A 40 10.24 -0.67 -0.22
C GLU A 40 8.97 -1.52 -0.12
N CYS A 41 7.78 -0.89 -0.17
CA CYS A 41 6.51 -1.62 -0.18
C CYS A 41 6.44 -2.61 -1.33
N MET A 42 6.81 -2.17 -2.54
CA MET A 42 6.78 -2.99 -3.75
C MET A 42 7.71 -4.19 -3.66
N ILE A 43 8.95 -3.98 -3.18
CA ILE A 43 9.94 -5.04 -2.99
C ILE A 43 9.41 -6.07 -1.98
N GLU A 44 8.94 -5.62 -0.82
CA GLU A 44 8.44 -6.52 0.23
C GLU A 44 7.17 -7.26 -0.21
N ALA A 45 6.24 -6.58 -0.90
CA ALA A 45 5.05 -7.21 -1.47
C ALA A 45 5.40 -8.37 -2.41
N ILE A 46 6.37 -8.17 -3.32
CA ILE A 46 6.74 -9.18 -4.31
C ILE A 46 7.56 -10.31 -3.68
N PHE A 47 8.60 -9.98 -2.91
CA PHE A 47 9.60 -10.97 -2.49
C PHE A 47 9.26 -11.67 -1.18
N LYS A 48 8.61 -10.99 -0.23
CA LYS A 48 8.27 -11.56 1.08
C LYS A 48 6.85 -12.10 1.11
N TYR A 49 5.92 -11.40 0.48
CA TYR A 49 4.50 -11.76 0.49
C TYR A 49 4.02 -12.46 -0.79
N GLU A 50 4.90 -12.64 -1.78
CA GLU A 50 4.61 -13.31 -3.04
C GLU A 50 3.41 -12.71 -3.81
N ILE A 51 3.18 -11.41 -3.64
CA ILE A 51 2.10 -10.67 -4.31
C ILE A 51 2.54 -10.39 -5.74
N SER A 52 1.84 -11.00 -6.70
CA SER A 52 2.20 -10.95 -8.12
C SER A 52 1.99 -9.58 -8.78
N LYS A 53 1.01 -8.80 -8.29
CA LYS A 53 0.65 -7.48 -8.82
C LYS A 53 0.24 -6.52 -7.70
N PRO A 54 1.18 -6.09 -6.83
CA PRO A 54 0.88 -5.00 -5.91
C PRO A 54 0.59 -3.73 -6.71
N ASN A 55 -0.42 -2.98 -6.28
CA ASN A 55 -0.89 -1.77 -6.94
C ASN A 55 -1.15 -0.67 -5.91
N GLY A 56 -1.23 0.58 -6.39
CA GLY A 56 -1.62 1.71 -5.57
C GLY A 56 -3.13 1.72 -5.33
N CYS A 57 -3.53 2.11 -4.13
CA CYS A 57 -4.93 2.35 -3.82
C CYS A 57 -5.52 3.45 -4.72
N HIS A 58 -6.66 3.15 -5.34
CA HIS A 58 -7.38 4.04 -6.25
C HIS A 58 -7.56 5.47 -5.70
N TYR A 59 -7.82 5.61 -4.40
CA TYR A 59 -8.16 6.89 -3.80
C TYR A 59 -6.95 7.73 -3.36
N CYS A 60 -5.90 7.10 -2.81
CA CYS A 60 -4.75 7.81 -2.25
C CYS A 60 -3.48 7.73 -3.13
N LEU A 61 -3.45 6.78 -4.07
CA LEU A 61 -2.39 6.56 -5.06
C LEU A 61 -2.96 6.26 -6.47
N PRO A 62 -3.89 7.07 -7.02
CA PRO A 62 -4.54 6.80 -8.32
C PRO A 62 -3.56 6.65 -9.50
N ALA A 63 -2.40 7.32 -9.44
CA ALA A 63 -1.38 7.22 -10.50
C ALA A 63 -0.65 5.87 -10.54
N LEU A 64 -0.79 5.06 -9.49
CA LEU A 64 -0.14 3.76 -9.32
C LEU A 64 -1.17 2.61 -9.25
N ASP A 65 -2.45 2.93 -9.43
CA ASP A 65 -3.52 1.96 -9.60
C ASP A 65 -3.50 1.45 -11.05
N VAL A 66 -2.68 0.42 -11.29
CA VAL A 66 -2.49 -0.21 -12.60
C VAL A 66 -2.93 -1.67 -12.54
N GLU A 67 -3.88 -2.05 -13.40
CA GLU A 67 -4.43 -3.42 -13.52
C GLU A 67 -3.46 -4.42 -14.20
#